data_AF-A0A1X0DN47-F1
#
_entry.id   AF-A0A1X0DN47-F1
#
_cell.length_a   1.000
_cell.length_b   1.000
_cell.length_c   1.000
_cell.angle_alpha   90.00
_cell.angle_beta   90.00
_cell.angle_gamma   90.00
#
_symmetry.space_group_name_H-M   'P 1'
#
loop_
_entity.id
_entity.type
_entity.pdbx_description
1 polymer ?
#
loop_
_entity_poly.entity_id
_entity_poly.type
_entity_poly.pdbx_seq_one_letter_code
_entity_poly.pdbx_strand_id
1 'polypeptide(L)'
;MGSVSHLHTGGNRTLGTTTTDIRQMPDWRSFEGVHARLVPASRLGPSRRAVDYAWEIAPGVFEVLCVPDGGGFRYLSSEQLRGLAPGPLAELRAVARRNSAAVPVDSVELHNRRAGEYQQLSGSSPFVAAKILDPAAAGLLPGGSGAGPVLVEPAEPGAGEVALLAGMPSAYTLLVHRLRSLPEFVSAVDAMVTACRRSREVLPAPLSADLFLWRRGALHRITRVDAASGDILMDEPAELQNALADLAH
;
A
#
# COMPACT_ATOMS: atom_id res chain seq x y z
N MET A 1 1.67 7.37 38.83
CA MET A 1 2.18 6.52 37.73
C MET A 1 1.09 5.54 37.34
N GLY A 2 0.22 5.93 36.39
CA GLY A 2 -0.82 5.06 35.86
C GLY A 2 -0.60 4.93 34.36
N SER A 3 -0.14 3.76 33.93
CA SER A 3 0.05 3.42 32.52
C SER A 3 -1.29 2.98 31.95
N VAL A 4 -1.85 3.75 31.02
CA VAL A 4 -3.04 3.36 30.25
C VAL A 4 -2.56 2.79 28.93
N SER A 5 -2.63 1.46 28.82
CA SER A 5 -2.39 0.73 27.58
C SER A 5 -3.64 0.81 26.72
N HIS A 6 -3.67 1.69 25.73
CA HIS A 6 -4.70 1.69 24.68
C HIS A 6 -4.30 0.74 23.56
N LEU A 7 -4.61 -0.55 23.72
CA LEU A 7 -4.73 -1.48 22.60
C LEU A 7 -5.96 -1.07 21.79
N HIS A 8 -5.72 -0.42 20.64
CA HIS A 8 -6.74 -0.18 19.62
C HIS A 8 -7.08 -1.51 18.95
N THR A 9 -8.05 -2.21 19.54
CA THR A 9 -8.71 -3.37 18.94
C THR A 9 -9.42 -2.92 17.67
N GLY A 10 -9.20 -3.64 16.57
CA GLY A 10 -9.59 -3.27 15.21
C GLY A 10 -11.04 -2.82 15.06
N GLY A 11 -11.22 -1.65 14.44
CA GLY A 11 -12.52 -1.09 14.09
C GLY A 11 -13.35 -2.03 13.21
N ASN A 12 -14.63 -2.12 13.56
CA ASN A 12 -15.66 -2.93 12.93
C ASN A 12 -15.69 -2.81 11.40
N ARG A 13 -15.75 -3.97 10.72
CA ARG A 13 -15.99 -4.09 9.28
C ARG A 13 -17.49 -4.16 9.06
N THR A 14 -18.06 -3.13 8.44
CA THR A 14 -19.45 -3.18 7.98
C THR A 14 -19.49 -2.85 6.50
N LEU A 15 -19.98 -3.79 5.68
CA LEU A 15 -20.57 -3.44 4.39
C LEU A 15 -21.76 -2.56 4.75
N GLY A 16 -21.66 -1.24 4.52
CA GLY A 16 -22.72 -0.31 4.88
C GLY A 16 -24.04 -0.74 4.23
N THR A 17 -25.09 -0.91 5.03
CA THR A 17 -26.44 -1.28 4.60
C THR A 17 -27.23 -0.11 4.04
N THR A 18 -26.68 1.11 4.11
CA THR A 18 -27.30 2.32 3.56
C THR A 18 -26.80 2.50 2.12
N THR A 19 -27.58 2.02 1.16
CA THR A 19 -27.33 2.14 -0.28
C THR A 19 -27.56 3.57 -0.78
N THR A 20 -26.79 4.53 -0.28
CA THR A 20 -26.78 5.88 -0.85
C THR A 20 -25.93 5.84 -2.12
N ASP A 21 -26.57 6.04 -3.28
CA ASP A 21 -25.90 6.23 -4.57
C ASP A 21 -24.83 7.32 -4.42
N ILE A 22 -23.61 7.06 -4.92
CA ILE A 22 -22.51 8.02 -4.78
C ILE A 22 -22.88 9.37 -5.40
N ARG A 23 -23.72 9.38 -6.44
CA ARG A 23 -24.21 10.59 -7.11
C ARG A 23 -25.14 11.45 -6.24
N GLN A 24 -25.67 10.88 -5.15
CA GLN A 24 -26.48 11.58 -4.17
C GLN A 24 -25.67 12.12 -2.99
N MET A 25 -24.37 11.80 -2.91
CA MET A 25 -23.49 12.43 -1.93
C MET A 25 -23.24 13.88 -2.35
N PRO A 26 -23.36 14.86 -1.42
CA PRO A 26 -22.83 16.19 -1.63
C PRO A 26 -21.38 16.05 -2.11
N ASP A 27 -21.03 16.80 -3.17
CA ASP A 27 -19.67 16.85 -3.70
C ASP A 27 -19.13 15.52 -4.29
N TRP A 28 -20.00 14.62 -4.74
CA TRP A 28 -19.55 13.43 -5.50
C TRP A 28 -18.72 13.78 -6.73
N ARG A 29 -18.85 15.00 -7.26
CA ARG A 29 -18.00 15.53 -8.33
C ARG A 29 -16.63 16.03 -7.85
N SER A 30 -16.49 16.39 -6.56
CA SER A 30 -15.20 16.79 -5.99
C SER A 30 -14.34 15.58 -5.63
N PHE A 31 -14.96 14.41 -5.37
CA PHE A 31 -14.29 13.16 -5.00
C PHE A 31 -13.39 13.27 -3.75
N GLU A 32 -13.44 14.39 -3.01
CA GLU A 32 -12.48 14.74 -1.96
C GLU A 32 -12.49 13.80 -0.75
N GLY A 33 -13.61 13.12 -0.49
CA GLY A 33 -13.75 12.16 0.62
C GLY A 33 -13.42 10.71 0.26
N VAL A 34 -13.05 10.41 -0.99
CA VAL A 34 -12.81 9.03 -1.43
C VAL A 34 -11.34 8.68 -1.27
N HIS A 35 -11.06 7.50 -0.74
CA HIS A 35 -9.71 6.96 -0.57
C HIS A 35 -9.57 5.61 -1.28
N ALA A 36 -8.36 5.32 -1.76
CA ALA A 36 -7.99 4.01 -2.25
C ALA A 36 -7.40 3.18 -1.11
N ARG A 37 -7.78 1.91 -1.02
CA ARG A 37 -7.26 1.01 -0.02
C ARG A 37 -6.79 -0.29 -0.65
N LEU A 38 -5.70 -0.81 -0.10
CA LEU A 38 -5.20 -2.14 -0.38
C LEU A 38 -5.94 -3.19 0.46
N VAL A 39 -6.34 -4.28 -0.17
CA VAL A 39 -7.08 -5.38 0.46
C VAL A 39 -6.54 -6.72 -0.05
N PRO A 40 -6.13 -7.64 0.82
CA PRO A 40 -5.74 -8.98 0.38
C PRO A 40 -6.95 -9.76 -0.13
N ALA A 41 -6.73 -10.63 -1.12
CA ALA A 41 -7.75 -11.49 -1.70
C ALA A 41 -8.57 -12.25 -0.63
N SER A 42 -7.89 -12.74 0.40
CA SER A 42 -8.48 -13.46 1.53
C SER A 42 -9.52 -12.65 2.33
N ARG A 43 -9.43 -11.31 2.31
CA ARG A 43 -10.40 -10.42 2.98
C ARG A 43 -11.58 -10.04 2.10
N LEU A 44 -11.47 -10.16 0.78
CA LEU A 44 -12.60 -9.91 -0.12
C LEU A 44 -13.61 -11.06 -0.07
N GLY A 45 -13.14 -12.30 0.05
CA GLY A 45 -13.98 -13.47 0.31
C GLY A 45 -15.24 -13.56 -0.59
N PRO A 46 -16.37 -14.04 -0.06
CA PRO A 46 -17.66 -14.08 -0.77
C PRO A 46 -18.18 -12.68 -1.15
N SER A 47 -17.74 -11.64 -0.43
CA SER A 47 -18.10 -10.24 -0.64
C SER A 47 -17.41 -9.62 -1.85
N ARG A 48 -16.59 -10.36 -2.61
CA ARG A 48 -15.97 -9.88 -3.86
C ARG A 48 -17.01 -9.31 -4.83
N ARG A 49 -18.21 -9.88 -4.88
CA ARG A 49 -19.34 -9.40 -5.69
C ARG A 49 -19.79 -7.99 -5.32
N ALA A 50 -19.71 -7.63 -4.05
CA ALA A 50 -20.08 -6.29 -3.60
C ALA A 50 -19.10 -5.22 -4.11
N VAL A 51 -17.90 -5.61 -4.52
CA VAL A 51 -16.85 -4.73 -5.03
C VAL A 51 -16.26 -5.26 -6.34
N ASP A 52 -17.08 -5.84 -7.23
CA ASP A 52 -16.67 -6.37 -8.55
C ASP A 52 -15.70 -5.46 -9.32
N TYR A 53 -15.82 -4.13 -9.18
CA TYR A 53 -14.88 -3.17 -9.79
C TYR A 53 -13.44 -3.24 -9.25
N ALA A 54 -13.18 -3.88 -8.11
CA ALA A 54 -11.87 -3.88 -7.45
C ALA A 54 -10.77 -4.34 -8.40
N TRP A 55 -9.65 -3.62 -8.39
CA TRP A 55 -8.54 -3.85 -9.31
C TRP A 55 -7.50 -4.72 -8.64
N GLU A 56 -7.14 -5.85 -9.24
CA GLU A 56 -5.94 -6.56 -8.83
C GLU A 56 -4.72 -5.76 -9.28
N ILE A 57 -3.91 -5.30 -8.34
CA ILE A 57 -2.75 -4.44 -8.62
C ILE A 57 -1.43 -5.22 -8.53
N ALA A 58 -1.47 -6.38 -7.87
CA ALA A 58 -0.42 -7.37 -7.77
C ALA A 58 -1.09 -8.70 -7.37
N PRO A 59 -0.46 -9.86 -7.63
CA PRO A 59 -1.03 -11.16 -7.29
C PRO A 59 -1.54 -11.23 -5.85
N GLY A 60 -2.85 -11.38 -5.66
CA GLY A 60 -3.49 -11.51 -4.35
C GLY A 60 -3.71 -10.19 -3.59
N VAL A 61 -3.38 -9.03 -4.16
CA VAL A 61 -3.60 -7.70 -3.58
C VAL A 61 -4.50 -6.87 -4.48
N PHE A 62 -5.60 -6.39 -3.91
CA PHE A 62 -6.60 -5.61 -4.61
C PHE A 62 -6.63 -4.17 -4.12
N GLU A 63 -6.89 -3.26 -5.03
CA GLU A 63 -7.28 -1.89 -4.74
C GLU A 63 -8.80 -1.77 -4.75
N VAL A 64 -9.35 -1.17 -3.70
CA VAL A 64 -10.78 -0.85 -3.57
C VAL A 64 -10.96 0.62 -3.21
N LEU A 65 -12.13 1.17 -3.55
CA LEU A 65 -12.50 2.52 -3.16
C LEU A 65 -13.27 2.49 -1.85
N CYS A 66 -13.05 3.49 -1.01
CA CYS A 66 -13.71 3.61 0.27
C CYS A 66 -13.93 5.07 0.66
N VAL A 67 -14.84 5.28 1.59
CA VAL A 67 -15.10 6.58 2.21
C VAL A 67 -15.02 6.43 3.73
N PRO A 68 -14.64 7.47 4.48
CA PRO A 68 -14.71 7.48 5.93
C PRO A 68 -16.11 7.14 6.43
N ASP A 69 -16.20 6.39 7.54
CA ASP A 69 -17.47 6.00 8.14
C ASP A 69 -17.30 5.76 9.65
N GLY A 70 -17.99 6.54 10.49
CA GLY A 70 -18.11 6.30 11.94
C GLY A 70 -16.79 6.09 12.70
N GLY A 71 -15.71 6.80 12.34
CA GLY A 71 -14.38 6.62 12.94
C GLY A 71 -13.51 5.54 12.27
N GLY A 72 -13.99 4.93 11.19
CA GLY A 72 -13.28 4.01 10.33
C GLY A 72 -13.54 4.33 8.85
N PHE A 73 -13.86 3.31 8.07
CA PHE A 73 -14.10 3.42 6.63
C PHE A 73 -15.09 2.35 6.20
N ARG A 74 -15.80 2.60 5.10
CA ARG A 74 -16.62 1.61 4.40
C ARG A 74 -16.21 1.54 2.93
N TYR A 75 -16.27 0.34 2.34
CA TYR A 75 -16.04 0.18 0.91
C TYR A 75 -17.21 0.77 0.13
N LEU A 76 -16.90 1.41 -1.00
CA LEU A 76 -17.92 1.74 -2.00
C LEU A 76 -18.31 0.44 -2.70
N SER A 77 -19.60 0.18 -2.86
CA SER A 77 -20.06 -1.04 -3.55
C SER A 77 -20.15 -0.85 -5.07
N SER A 78 -20.11 -1.93 -5.83
CA SER A 78 -20.38 -1.93 -7.28
C SER A 78 -21.75 -1.36 -7.61
N GLU A 79 -22.72 -1.50 -6.72
CA GLU A 79 -24.04 -0.89 -6.88
C GLU A 79 -23.98 0.64 -6.74
N GLN A 80 -23.23 1.16 -5.77
CA GLN A 80 -23.06 2.60 -5.60
C GLN A 80 -22.28 3.25 -6.75
N LEU A 81 -21.40 2.48 -7.42
CA LEU A 81 -20.65 2.94 -8.60
C LEU A 81 -21.37 2.61 -9.92
N ARG A 82 -22.55 1.98 -9.86
CA ARG A 82 -23.29 1.53 -11.04
C ARG A 82 -23.69 2.75 -11.88
N GLY A 83 -23.35 2.70 -13.17
CA GLY A 83 -23.68 3.77 -14.12
C GLY A 83 -22.62 4.86 -14.25
N LEU A 84 -21.50 4.79 -13.51
CA LEU A 84 -20.32 5.56 -13.85
C LEU A 84 -19.69 4.99 -15.13
N ALA A 85 -19.44 5.86 -16.11
CA ALA A 85 -18.66 5.49 -17.28
C ALA A 85 -17.20 5.18 -16.91
N PRO A 86 -16.45 4.44 -17.76
CA PRO A 86 -15.06 4.07 -17.46
C PRO A 86 -14.13 5.25 -17.16
N GLY A 87 -14.29 6.38 -17.87
CA GLY A 87 -13.49 7.60 -17.65
C GLY A 87 -13.67 8.17 -16.24
N PRO A 88 -14.90 8.55 -15.82
CA PRO A 88 -15.18 9.00 -14.46
C PRO A 88 -14.76 8.01 -13.36
N LEU A 89 -14.86 6.70 -13.59
CA LEU A 89 -14.38 5.70 -12.63
C LEU A 89 -12.85 5.72 -12.49
N ALA A 90 -12.13 5.93 -13.59
CA ALA A 90 -10.68 6.08 -13.58
C ALA A 90 -10.25 7.38 -12.89
N GLU A 91 -10.97 8.48 -13.11
CA GLU A 91 -10.75 9.76 -12.41
C GLU A 91 -10.99 9.62 -10.90
N LEU A 92 -12.09 8.96 -10.51
CA LEU A 92 -12.39 8.65 -9.12
C LEU A 92 -11.28 7.81 -8.47
N ARG A 93 -10.77 6.78 -9.18
CA ARG A 93 -9.63 5.97 -8.72
C ARG A 93 -8.37 6.82 -8.54
N ALA A 94 -8.07 7.72 -9.47
CA ALA A 94 -6.91 8.61 -9.38
C ALA A 94 -7.03 9.59 -8.19
N VAL A 95 -8.20 10.20 -7.98
CA VAL A 95 -8.44 11.03 -6.79
C VAL A 95 -8.29 10.23 -5.51
N ALA A 96 -8.88 9.02 -5.47
CA ALA A 96 -8.80 8.15 -4.31
C ALA A 96 -7.36 7.79 -3.93
N ARG A 97 -6.49 7.53 -4.91
CA ARG A 97 -5.05 7.31 -4.69
C ARG A 97 -4.36 8.56 -4.14
N ARG A 98 -4.62 9.74 -4.71
CA ARG A 98 -4.05 11.01 -4.22
C ARG A 98 -4.48 11.32 -2.78
N ASN A 99 -5.75 11.11 -2.45
CA ASN A 99 -6.25 11.33 -1.09
C ASN A 99 -5.61 10.34 -0.10
N SER A 100 -5.43 9.07 -0.50
CA SER A 100 -4.68 8.09 0.30
C SER A 100 -3.20 8.44 0.42
N ALA A 101 -2.59 8.99 -0.63
CA ALA A 101 -1.21 9.46 -0.58
C ALA A 101 -1.03 10.65 0.38
N ALA A 102 -2.03 11.52 0.49
CA ALA A 102 -2.01 12.72 1.33
C ALA A 102 -2.27 12.46 2.83
N VAL A 103 -2.66 11.23 3.23
CA VAL A 103 -2.92 10.97 4.66
C VAL A 103 -1.66 11.17 5.51
N PRO A 104 -1.79 11.69 6.74
CA PRO A 104 -0.64 11.86 7.63
C PRO A 104 0.09 10.55 7.93
N VAL A 105 1.40 10.67 8.10
CA VAL A 105 2.27 9.63 8.68
C VAL A 105 2.67 10.14 10.05
N ASP A 106 2.41 9.34 11.09
CA ASP A 106 2.66 9.75 12.47
C ASP A 106 4.13 9.52 12.86
N SER A 107 4.75 8.47 12.31
CA SER A 107 6.16 8.18 12.53
C SER A 107 6.84 7.57 11.31
N VAL A 108 8.13 7.86 11.18
CA VAL A 108 9.01 7.21 10.21
C VAL A 108 10.25 6.72 10.93
N GLU A 109 10.43 5.41 10.92
CA GLU A 109 11.56 4.73 11.54
C GLU A 109 12.50 4.18 10.49
N LEU A 110 13.80 4.38 10.69
CA LEU A 110 14.86 3.93 9.81
C LEU A 110 15.47 2.65 10.39
N HIS A 111 15.32 1.54 9.67
CA HIS A 111 15.79 0.23 10.10
C HIS A 111 17.02 -0.20 9.31
N ASN A 112 17.94 -0.88 9.99
CA ASN A 112 19.08 -1.60 9.39
C ASN A 112 20.09 -0.75 8.59
N ARG A 113 20.72 0.22 9.27
CA ARG A 113 21.69 1.19 8.68
C ARG A 113 22.99 0.62 8.08
N ARG A 114 23.28 -0.68 8.25
CA ARG A 114 24.57 -1.27 7.85
C ARG A 114 24.49 -2.21 6.65
N ALA A 115 23.30 -2.70 6.29
CA ALA A 115 23.10 -3.66 5.21
C ALA A 115 21.60 -3.74 4.85
N GLY A 116 21.11 -2.88 3.96
CA GLY A 116 19.71 -2.93 3.50
C GLY A 116 18.76 -2.08 4.35
N GLU A 117 18.98 -0.77 4.30
CA GLU A 117 18.21 0.19 5.06
C GLU A 117 16.78 0.31 4.50
N TYR A 118 15.77 0.05 5.31
CA TYR A 118 14.38 0.30 4.94
C TYR A 118 13.73 1.23 5.94
N GLN A 119 12.69 1.91 5.48
CA GLN A 119 11.89 2.82 6.28
C GLN A 119 10.55 2.21 6.59
N GLN A 120 10.14 2.35 7.83
CA GLN A 120 8.81 1.99 8.28
C GLN A 120 8.01 3.27 8.50
N LEU A 121 7.03 3.50 7.64
CA LEU A 121 6.02 4.54 7.81
C LEU A 121 4.87 3.94 8.62
N SER A 122 4.51 4.60 9.72
CA SER A 122 3.37 4.20 10.55
C SER A 122 2.44 5.37 10.80
N GLY A 123 1.15 5.09 10.93
CA GLY A 123 0.17 6.11 11.31
C GLY A 123 -1.15 5.53 11.77
N SER A 124 -1.96 6.38 12.36
CA SER A 124 -3.32 6.11 12.84
C SER A 124 -4.34 5.95 11.72
N SER A 125 -4.00 6.39 10.50
CA SER A 125 -4.83 6.22 9.31
C SER A 125 -4.66 4.84 8.67
N PRO A 126 -5.75 4.13 8.32
CA PRO A 126 -5.67 2.83 7.64
C PRO A 126 -5.29 2.92 6.16
N PHE A 127 -4.85 4.11 5.69
CA PHE A 127 -4.43 4.37 4.32
C PHE A 127 -2.92 4.56 4.17
N VAL A 128 -2.14 4.41 5.26
CA VAL A 128 -0.68 4.54 5.20
C VAL A 128 -0.06 3.57 4.21
N ALA A 129 -0.47 2.30 4.22
CA ALA A 129 0.00 1.32 3.24
C ALA A 129 -0.40 1.65 1.80
N ALA A 130 -1.53 2.34 1.61
CA ALA A 130 -2.01 2.72 0.28
C ALA A 130 -1.17 3.82 -0.38
N LYS A 131 -0.22 4.45 0.33
CA LYS A 131 0.76 5.38 -0.26
C LYS A 131 1.57 4.75 -1.40
N ILE A 132 1.77 3.43 -1.38
CA ILE A 132 2.48 2.73 -2.46
C ILE A 132 1.70 2.73 -3.80
N LEU A 133 0.41 3.07 -3.80
CA LEU A 133 -0.39 3.19 -5.02
C LEU A 133 -0.04 4.44 -5.84
N ASP A 134 0.50 5.47 -5.18
CA ASP A 134 1.02 6.69 -5.79
C ASP A 134 2.23 7.21 -4.99
N PRO A 135 3.41 6.56 -5.13
CA PRO A 135 4.59 6.91 -4.37
C PRO A 135 5.08 8.33 -4.65
N ALA A 136 4.82 8.87 -5.85
CA ALA A 136 5.16 10.24 -6.21
C ALA A 136 4.32 11.24 -5.40
N ALA A 137 3.00 11.11 -5.39
CA ALA A 137 2.12 11.96 -4.60
C ALA A 137 2.33 11.79 -3.09
N ALA A 138 2.79 10.61 -2.66
CA ALA A 138 3.10 10.33 -1.26
C ALA A 138 4.47 10.89 -0.80
N GLY A 139 5.29 11.44 -1.72
CA GLY A 139 6.63 11.95 -1.39
C GLY A 139 7.68 10.86 -1.17
N LEU A 140 7.41 9.64 -1.63
CA LEU A 140 8.33 8.49 -1.54
C LEU A 140 9.36 8.46 -2.67
N LEU A 141 9.18 9.29 -3.70
CA LEU A 141 10.09 9.43 -4.82
C LEU A 141 10.75 10.82 -4.80
N PRO A 142 12.02 10.93 -5.26
CA PRO A 142 12.69 12.21 -5.45
C PRO A 142 11.85 13.18 -6.31
N GLY A 143 11.69 14.43 -5.87
CA GLY A 143 10.95 15.46 -6.59
C GLY A 143 9.43 15.33 -6.56
N GLY A 144 8.87 14.41 -5.75
CA GLY A 144 7.43 14.32 -5.51
C GLY A 144 6.90 15.60 -4.85
N SER A 145 5.68 16.02 -5.22
CA SER A 145 5.02 17.22 -4.69
C SER A 145 4.27 16.98 -3.37
N GLY A 146 4.41 15.79 -2.77
CA GLY A 146 3.69 15.39 -1.57
C GLY A 146 4.19 16.08 -0.30
N ALA A 147 3.29 16.37 0.63
CA ALA A 147 3.61 16.88 1.98
C ALA A 147 4.11 15.78 2.95
N GLY A 148 4.41 14.59 2.43
CA GLY A 148 5.01 13.51 3.20
C GLY A 148 6.45 13.86 3.60
N PRO A 149 7.00 13.21 4.64
CA PRO A 149 8.43 13.34 4.91
C PRO A 149 9.21 12.98 3.64
N VAL A 150 10.25 13.76 3.29
CA VAL A 150 11.15 13.42 2.19
C VAL A 150 11.93 12.20 2.65
N LEU A 151 11.46 11.03 2.26
CA LEU A 151 11.84 9.79 2.89
C LEU A 151 12.96 9.08 2.17
N VAL A 152 13.06 9.24 0.87
CA VAL A 152 14.15 8.68 0.11
C VAL A 152 15.04 9.83 -0.32
N GLU A 153 16.32 9.82 0.08
CA GLU A 153 17.26 10.87 -0.31
C GLU A 153 17.13 11.20 -1.80
N PRO A 154 17.22 12.49 -2.18
CA PRO A 154 17.08 12.89 -3.56
C PRO A 154 18.01 12.05 -4.44
N ALA A 155 17.47 11.59 -5.56
CA ALA A 155 18.30 11.01 -6.61
C ALA A 155 19.42 11.99 -6.96
N GLU A 156 20.66 11.50 -7.00
CA GLU A 156 21.73 12.21 -7.69
C GLU A 156 21.27 12.56 -9.11
N PRO A 157 21.59 13.75 -9.64
CA PRO A 157 21.27 14.11 -11.01
C PRO A 157 21.79 13.06 -11.98
N GLY A 158 20.90 12.43 -12.75
CA GLY A 158 21.23 11.33 -13.66
C GLY A 158 21.01 9.92 -13.08
N ALA A 159 20.54 9.78 -11.84
CA ALA A 159 20.07 8.49 -11.37
C ALA A 159 18.93 8.02 -12.27
N GLY A 160 19.04 6.78 -12.74
CA GLY A 160 18.03 6.14 -13.57
C GLY A 160 16.67 6.05 -12.90
N GLU A 161 15.78 5.37 -13.57
CA GLU A 161 14.40 5.16 -13.12
C GLU A 161 14.34 4.61 -11.68
N VAL A 162 13.50 5.20 -10.82
CA VAL A 162 13.43 4.83 -9.41
C VAL A 162 12.55 3.58 -9.23
N ALA A 163 13.12 2.55 -8.60
CA ALA A 163 12.41 1.38 -8.14
C ALA A 163 12.37 1.34 -6.60
N LEU A 164 11.22 0.94 -6.05
CA LEU A 164 11.02 0.80 -4.61
C LEU A 164 10.69 -0.65 -4.27
N LEU A 165 11.41 -1.21 -3.31
CA LEU A 165 10.99 -2.39 -2.58
C LEU A 165 9.95 -1.96 -1.54
N ALA A 166 8.82 -2.67 -1.47
CA ALA A 166 7.72 -2.36 -0.59
C ALA A 166 7.23 -3.60 0.18
N GLY A 167 7.03 -3.43 1.49
CA GLY A 167 6.39 -4.42 2.36
C GLY A 167 5.15 -3.79 3.01
N MET A 168 4.07 -4.55 3.11
CA MET A 168 2.79 -4.04 3.63
C MET A 168 2.28 -4.91 4.78
N PRO A 169 2.94 -4.85 5.95
CA PRO A 169 2.58 -5.69 7.09
C PRO A 169 1.17 -5.43 7.60
N SER A 170 0.66 -4.19 7.50
CA SER A 170 -0.71 -3.84 7.86
C SER A 170 -1.23 -2.71 6.98
N ALA A 171 -2.51 -2.32 7.12
CA ALA A 171 -3.03 -1.13 6.43
C ALA A 171 -2.46 0.20 6.97
N TYR A 172 -1.93 0.17 8.19
CA TYR A 172 -1.41 1.31 8.95
C TYR A 172 0.13 1.45 8.84
N THR A 173 0.78 0.49 8.18
CA THR A 173 2.24 0.39 8.15
C THR A 173 2.72 0.07 6.74
N LEU A 174 3.63 0.89 6.22
CA LEU A 174 4.30 0.66 4.95
C LEU A 174 5.81 0.57 5.19
N LEU A 175 6.43 -0.51 4.71
CA LEU A 175 7.88 -0.63 4.64
C LEU A 175 8.32 -0.23 3.23
N VAL A 176 9.32 0.63 3.10
CA VAL A 176 9.90 1.03 1.81
C VAL A 176 11.42 1.01 1.83
N HIS A 177 12.02 0.55 0.75
CA HIS A 177 13.45 0.67 0.49
C HIS A 177 13.64 1.07 -0.97
N ARG A 178 14.48 2.07 -1.23
CA ARG A 178 14.86 2.42 -2.60
C ARG A 178 16.02 1.53 -3.04
N LEU A 179 15.87 0.93 -4.21
CA LEU A 179 16.93 0.16 -4.83
C LEU A 179 18.06 1.11 -5.27
N ARG A 180 19.26 0.91 -4.70
CA ARG A 180 20.48 1.68 -5.03
C ARG A 180 21.64 0.80 -5.50
N SER A 181 21.73 -0.42 -4.99
CA SER A 181 22.75 -1.40 -5.37
C SER A 181 22.27 -2.82 -5.11
N LEU A 182 22.88 -3.81 -5.78
CA LEU A 182 22.55 -5.22 -5.59
C LEU A 182 22.81 -5.70 -4.13
N PRO A 183 23.95 -5.37 -3.47
CA PRO A 183 24.17 -5.78 -2.08
C PRO A 183 23.14 -5.20 -1.10
N GLU A 184 22.74 -3.94 -1.29
CA GLU A 184 21.70 -3.32 -0.47
C GLU A 184 20.34 -3.97 -0.70
N PHE A 185 19.99 -4.27 -1.97
CA PHE A 185 18.74 -4.94 -2.32
C PHE A 185 18.60 -6.29 -1.61
N VAL A 186 19.62 -7.16 -1.69
CA VAL A 186 19.60 -8.48 -1.03
C VAL A 186 19.38 -8.33 0.46
N SER A 187 20.11 -7.41 1.08
CA SER A 187 20.05 -7.21 2.53
C SER A 187 18.70 -6.58 2.96
N ALA A 188 18.12 -5.71 2.13
CA ALA A 188 16.82 -5.10 2.38
C ALA A 188 15.69 -6.13 2.23
N VAL A 189 15.76 -7.03 1.24
CA VAL A 189 14.81 -8.14 1.09
C VAL A 189 14.80 -8.99 2.35
N ASP A 190 15.96 -9.46 2.83
CA ASP A 190 16.05 -10.29 4.04
C ASP A 190 15.44 -9.59 5.27
N ALA A 191 15.81 -8.33 5.47
CA ALA A 191 15.33 -7.54 6.61
C ALA A 191 13.82 -7.25 6.54
N MET A 192 13.30 -6.83 5.38
CA MET A 192 11.90 -6.48 5.19
C MET A 192 10.99 -7.72 5.20
N VAL A 193 11.45 -8.84 4.64
CA VAL A 193 10.74 -10.14 4.73
C VAL A 193 10.60 -10.54 6.20
N THR A 194 11.69 -10.48 6.97
CA THR A 194 11.68 -10.79 8.40
C THR A 194 10.70 -9.89 9.16
N ALA A 195 10.68 -8.59 8.87
CA ALA A 195 9.74 -7.65 9.47
C ALA A 195 8.28 -7.98 9.12
N CYS A 196 7.98 -8.27 7.85
CA CYS A 196 6.63 -8.65 7.42
C CYS A 196 6.16 -9.96 8.08
N ARG A 197 7.06 -10.94 8.23
CA ARG A 197 6.77 -12.21 8.93
C ARG A 197 6.46 -12.00 10.40
N ARG A 198 7.30 -11.27 11.12
CA ARG A 198 7.04 -10.95 12.54
C ARG A 198 5.71 -10.24 12.71
N SER A 199 5.37 -9.34 11.79
CA SER A 199 4.07 -8.68 11.81
C SER A 199 2.91 -9.67 11.62
N ARG A 200 3.03 -10.65 10.71
CA ARG A 200 2.04 -11.72 10.53
C ARG A 200 1.84 -12.58 11.79
N GLU A 201 2.90 -12.82 12.56
CA GLU A 201 2.83 -13.59 13.82
C GLU A 201 2.10 -12.81 14.93
N VAL A 202 2.25 -11.49 14.96
CA VAL A 202 1.68 -10.62 16.00
C VAL A 202 0.28 -10.11 15.63
N LEU A 203 0.02 -9.86 14.35
CA LEU A 203 -1.24 -9.34 13.84
C LEU A 203 -1.93 -10.42 12.99
N PRO A 204 -3.09 -10.95 13.43
CA PRO A 204 -3.74 -12.10 12.79
C PRO A 204 -4.30 -11.83 11.38
N ALA A 205 -4.12 -10.64 10.82
CA ALA A 205 -4.62 -10.29 9.49
C ALA A 205 -3.76 -9.22 8.81
N PRO A 206 -2.49 -9.52 8.48
CA PRO A 206 -1.64 -8.59 7.74
C PRO A 206 -2.22 -8.32 6.36
N LEU A 207 -1.77 -7.23 5.74
CA LEU A 207 -2.19 -6.90 4.38
C LEU A 207 -1.47 -7.82 3.39
N SER A 208 -0.16 -7.97 3.53
CA SER A 208 0.60 -9.04 2.88
C SER A 208 1.83 -9.40 3.72
N ALA A 209 2.25 -10.66 3.68
CA ALA A 209 3.56 -11.09 4.19
C ALA A 209 4.64 -11.04 3.09
N ASP A 210 4.22 -10.78 1.86
CA ASP A 210 5.05 -10.73 0.67
C ASP A 210 5.68 -9.34 0.51
N LEU A 211 6.79 -9.29 -0.23
CA LEU A 211 7.40 -8.07 -0.71
C LEU A 211 7.05 -7.84 -2.18
N PHE A 212 7.02 -6.56 -2.54
CA PHE A 212 6.67 -6.09 -3.87
C PHE A 212 7.71 -5.11 -4.37
N LEU A 213 7.99 -5.15 -5.66
CA LEU A 213 8.71 -4.13 -6.38
C LEU A 213 7.69 -3.15 -6.99
N TRP A 214 7.75 -1.89 -6.58
CA TRP A 214 7.09 -0.82 -7.31
C TRP A 214 8.03 -0.27 -8.37
N ARG A 215 7.59 -0.25 -9.63
CA ARG A 215 8.31 0.32 -10.75
C ARG A 215 7.33 0.71 -11.87
N ARG A 216 7.56 1.84 -12.56
CA ARG A 216 6.69 2.35 -13.66
C ARG A 216 5.19 2.40 -13.32
N GLY A 217 4.84 2.73 -12.07
CA GLY A 217 3.44 2.82 -11.65
C GLY A 217 2.73 1.48 -11.42
N ALA A 218 3.46 0.36 -11.43
CA ALA A 218 2.94 -0.98 -11.17
C ALA A 218 3.65 -1.65 -9.98
N LEU A 219 2.93 -2.56 -9.33
CA LEU A 219 3.46 -3.42 -8.27
C LEU A 219 3.66 -4.83 -8.79
N HIS A 220 4.86 -5.36 -8.58
CA HIS A 220 5.24 -6.71 -8.96
C HIS A 220 5.59 -7.47 -7.70
N ARG A 221 4.90 -8.57 -7.41
CA ARG A 221 5.26 -9.40 -6.26
C ARG A 221 6.63 -10.05 -6.52
N ILE A 222 7.52 -9.97 -5.54
CA ILE A 222 8.87 -10.54 -5.63
C ILE A 222 9.16 -11.61 -4.59
N THR A 223 8.30 -11.74 -3.56
CA THR A 223 8.36 -12.88 -2.66
C THR A 223 6.97 -13.45 -2.47
N ARG A 224 6.89 -14.74 -2.17
CA ARG A 224 5.67 -15.41 -1.72
C ARG A 224 5.98 -16.32 -0.56
N VAL A 225 5.12 -16.35 0.44
CA VAL A 225 5.21 -17.36 1.49
C VAL A 225 4.59 -18.67 0.99
N ASP A 226 5.36 -19.75 0.98
CA ASP A 226 4.86 -21.08 0.70
C ASP A 226 3.83 -21.50 1.75
N ALA A 227 2.66 -21.95 1.29
CA ALA A 227 1.56 -22.30 2.18
C ALA A 227 1.81 -23.60 2.97
N ALA A 228 2.63 -24.51 2.47
CA ALA A 228 2.89 -25.80 3.09
C ALA A 228 4.08 -25.75 4.06
N SER A 229 5.20 -25.14 3.65
CA SER A 229 6.40 -25.06 4.47
C SER A 229 6.52 -23.77 5.29
N GLY A 230 5.83 -22.70 4.88
CA GLY A 230 6.01 -21.37 5.47
C GLY A 230 7.31 -20.67 5.02
N ASP A 231 8.05 -21.26 4.09
CA ASP A 231 9.27 -20.68 3.53
C ASP A 231 8.97 -19.48 2.65
N ILE A 232 9.95 -18.58 2.53
CA ILE A 232 9.86 -17.48 1.56
C ILE A 232 10.47 -17.96 0.25
N LEU A 233 9.66 -17.91 -0.79
CA LEU A 233 10.08 -18.15 -2.15
C LEU A 233 10.21 -16.80 -2.85
N MET A 234 11.27 -16.63 -3.62
CA MET A 234 11.48 -15.44 -4.43
C MET A 234 10.81 -15.64 -5.79
N ASP A 235 9.89 -14.73 -6.12
CA ASP A 235 9.35 -14.61 -7.47
C ASP A 235 10.29 -13.68 -8.25
N GLU A 236 10.63 -14.04 -9.50
CA GLU A 236 11.52 -13.24 -10.36
C GLU A 236 10.75 -12.64 -11.55
N PRO A 237 9.90 -11.62 -11.33
CA PRO A 237 9.23 -10.94 -12.43
C PRO A 237 10.25 -10.26 -13.34
N ALA A 238 9.92 -10.11 -14.63
CA ALA A 238 10.79 -9.47 -15.62
C ALA A 238 11.23 -8.06 -15.17
N GLU A 239 10.34 -7.32 -14.50
CA GLU A 239 10.64 -5.99 -13.96
C GLU A 239 11.68 -6.00 -12.84
N LEU A 240 11.77 -7.08 -12.06
CA LEU A 240 12.84 -7.24 -11.08
C LEU A 240 14.17 -7.48 -11.79
N GLN A 241 14.21 -8.38 -12.77
CA GLN A 241 15.43 -8.62 -13.54
C GLN A 241 15.94 -7.34 -14.22
N ASN A 242 15.02 -6.58 -14.82
CA ASN A 242 15.34 -5.28 -15.41
C ASN A 242 15.86 -4.29 -14.35
N ALA A 243 15.22 -4.22 -13.18
CA ALA A 243 15.67 -3.32 -12.11
C ALA A 243 17.05 -3.68 -11.58
N LEU A 244 17.35 -4.97 -11.45
CA LEU A 244 18.67 -5.43 -11.02
C LEU A 244 19.74 -5.23 -12.10
N ALA A 245 19.40 -5.39 -13.38
CA ALA A 245 20.30 -5.08 -14.49
C ALA A 245 20.67 -3.60 -14.53
N ASP A 246 19.70 -2.71 -14.27
CA ASP A 246 19.95 -1.26 -14.18
C ASP A 246 20.88 -0.88 -13.02
N LEU A 247 21.00 -1.72 -11.98
CA LEU A 247 21.92 -1.52 -10.85
C LEU A 247 23.32 -2.09 -11.10
N ALA A 248 23.50 -2.90 -12.13
CA ALA A 248 24.79 -3.51 -12.49
C ALA A 248 25.63 -2.64 -13.43
N HIS A 249 25.08 -1.51 -13.87
CA HIS A 249 25.67 -0.54 -14.81
C HIS A 249 25.84 0.83 -14.16
#